data_AF-A0A024TXN8-F1
#
_entry.id   AF-A0A024TXN8-F1
#
_cell.length_a   1.000
_cell.length_b   1.000
_cell.length_c   1.000
_cell.angle_alpha   90.00
_cell.angle_beta   90.00
_cell.angle_gamma   90.00
#
_symmetry.space_group_name_H-M   'P 1'
#
loop_
_entity.id
_entity.type
_entity.pdbx_description
1 polymer ?
#
loop_
_entity_poly.entity_id
_entity_poly.type
_entity_poly.pdbx_seq_one_letter_code
_entity_poly.pdbx_strand_id
1 'polypeptide(L)' 'MYKQLAWSTDMDLALLRQVVRVEPYDGKYGTLIARWKVIAVSLATFFEYEIKYRSARDHYESMVEAFKSTN' A
#
# COMPACT_ATOMS: atom_id res chain seq x y z
N MET A 1 -14.10 8.36 14.20
CA MET A 1 -12.84 7.62 14.41
C MET A 1 -12.83 6.48 13.40
N TYR A 2 -12.08 6.58 12.30
CA TYR A 2 -11.95 5.48 11.35
C TYR A 2 -11.14 4.38 12.02
N LYS A 3 -11.67 3.15 12.15
CA LYS A 3 -10.86 2.00 12.58
C LYS A 3 -9.69 1.87 11.60
N GLN A 4 -8.47 2.05 12.08
CA GLN A 4 -7.29 1.71 11.30
C GLN A 4 -7.29 0.20 11.08
N LEU A 5 -7.00 -0.21 9.84
CA LEU A 5 -6.76 -1.61 9.52
C LEU A 5 -5.56 -2.09 10.34
N ALA A 6 -5.70 -3.21 11.03
CA ALA A 6 -4.58 -3.87 11.69
C ALA A 6 -3.78 -4.62 10.63
N TRP A 7 -2.63 -4.07 10.25
CA TRP A 7 -1.73 -4.68 9.26
C TRP A 7 -0.97 -5.86 9.87
N SER A 8 -1.00 -6.99 9.18
CA SER A 8 -0.20 -8.18 9.53
C SER A 8 1.06 -8.28 8.66
N THR A 9 2.04 -9.06 9.08
CA THR A 9 3.27 -9.30 8.31
C THR A 9 2.99 -9.88 6.91
N ASP A 10 1.94 -10.71 6.76
CA ASP A 10 1.52 -11.22 5.46
C ASP A 10 0.98 -10.10 4.56
N MET A 11 0.23 -9.16 5.14
CA MET A 11 -0.25 -7.97 4.42
C MET A 11 0.92 -7.05 4.03
N ASP A 12 1.93 -6.90 4.89
CA ASP A 12 3.14 -6.14 4.59
C ASP A 12 3.87 -6.73 3.38
N LEU A 13 4.11 -8.04 3.40
CA LEU A 13 4.76 -8.73 2.28
C LEU A 13 3.96 -8.63 0.99
N ALA A 14 2.64 -8.82 1.06
CA ALA A 14 1.75 -8.66 -0.09
C ALA A 14 1.82 -7.22 -0.62
N LEU A 15 1.73 -6.22 0.24
CA LEU A 15 1.81 -4.80 -0.11
C LEU A 15 3.13 -4.47 -0.81
N LEU A 16 4.27 -4.91 -0.27
CA LEU A 16 5.59 -4.72 -0.89
C LEU A 16 5.66 -5.36 -2.28
N ARG A 17 5.17 -6.60 -2.44
CA ARG A 17 5.08 -7.27 -3.74
C ARG A 17 4.22 -6.49 -4.73
N GLN A 18 3.08 -5.96 -4.29
CA GLN A 18 2.20 -5.15 -5.13
C GLN A 18 2.84 -3.83 -5.56
N VAL A 19 3.55 -3.16 -4.66
CA VAL A 19 4.28 -1.92 -4.94
C VAL A 19 5.37 -2.15 -6.00
N VAL A 20 6.09 -3.27 -5.94
CA VAL A 20 7.10 -3.63 -6.95
C VAL A 20 6.45 -4.04 -8.27
N ARG A 21 5.37 -4.83 -8.22
CA ARG A 21 4.64 -5.31 -9.41
C ARG A 21 4.01 -4.18 -10.21
N VAL A 22 3.42 -3.21 -9.51
CA VAL A 22 2.75 -2.05 -10.14
C VAL A 22 3.80 -0.96 -10.32
N GLU A 23 4.42 -0.97 -11.50
CA GLU A 23 5.45 -0.04 -11.93
C GLU A 23 5.04 1.41 -11.64
N PRO A 24 5.93 2.25 -11.10
CA PRO A 24 5.63 3.65 -10.88
C PRO A 24 5.42 4.35 -12.23
N TYR A 25 4.17 4.55 -12.62
CA TYR A 25 3.79 5.36 -13.77
C TYR A 25 4.35 6.78 -13.62
N ASP A 26 5.44 7.06 -14.34
CA ASP A 26 5.98 8.31 -14.92
C ASP A 26 5.71 9.70 -14.27
N GLY A 27 5.32 9.78 -13.00
CA GLY A 27 5.46 10.99 -12.18
C GLY A 27 4.37 12.06 -12.31
N LYS A 28 3.22 11.80 -12.94
CA LYS A 28 2.08 12.72 -12.88
C LYS A 28 1.26 12.47 -11.60
N TYR A 29 0.91 13.50 -10.84
CA TYR A 29 0.15 13.35 -9.58
C TYR A 29 -1.14 12.50 -9.71
N GLY A 30 -1.77 12.45 -10.89
CA GLY A 30 -2.91 11.57 -11.18
C GLY A 30 -2.56 10.08 -11.32
N THR A 31 -1.36 9.74 -11.82
CA THR A 31 -0.89 8.36 -11.93
C THR A 31 -0.55 7.75 -10.57
N LEU A 32 -0.17 8.60 -9.60
CA LEU A 32 0.15 8.19 -8.24
C LEU A 32 -1.09 7.68 -7.47
N ILE A 33 -2.25 8.31 -7.63
CA ILE A 33 -3.51 7.84 -7.02
C ILE A 33 -4.01 6.55 -7.69
N ALA A 34 -3.91 6.46 -9.02
CA ALA A 34 -4.34 5.29 -9.77
C ALA A 34 -3.58 4.03 -9.34
N ARG A 35 -2.26 4.13 -9.15
CA ARG A 35 -1.40 3.06 -8.63
C ARG A 35 -1.93 2.51 -7.31
N TRP A 36 -2.19 3.38 -6.33
CA TRP A 36 -2.66 2.95 -5.01
C TRP A 36 -4.05 2.32 -5.04
N LYS A 37 -4.94 2.77 -5.94
CA LYS A 37 -6.23 2.12 -6.15
C LYS A 37 -6.08 0.69 -6.66
N VAL A 38 -5.20 0.46 -7.65
CA VAL A 38 -4.93 -0.87 -8.20
C VAL A 38 -4.34 -1.81 -7.14
N ILE A 39 -3.38 -1.30 -6.36
CA ILE A 39 -2.76 -2.04 -5.26
C ILE A 39 -3.83 -2.42 -4.22
N ALA A 40 -4.66 -1.46 -3.80
CA ALA A 40 -5.69 -1.69 -2.79
C ALA A 40 -6.75 -2.70 -3.23
N VAL A 41 -7.20 -2.65 -4.49
CA VAL A 41 -8.10 -3.66 -5.06
C VAL A 41 -7.44 -5.03 -5.05
N SER A 42 -6.17 -5.13 -5.45
CA SER A 42 -5.44 -6.41 -5.44
C SER A 42 -5.35 -7.00 -4.03
N LEU A 43 -4.98 -6.19 -3.04
CA LEU A 43 -4.91 -6.62 -1.65
C LEU A 43 -6.28 -7.01 -1.10
N ALA A 44 -7.33 -6.24 -1.42
CA ALA A 44 -8.68 -6.55 -0.99
C ALA A 44 -9.17 -7.89 -1.55
N THR A 45 -8.78 -8.23 -2.78
CA THR A 45 -9.04 -9.56 -3.36
C THR A 45 -8.24 -10.65 -2.65
N PHE A 46 -6.96 -10.44 -2.33
CA PHE A 46 -6.14 -11.45 -1.66
C PHE A 46 -6.57 -11.76 -0.22
N PHE A 47 -7.05 -10.75 0.51
CA PHE A 47 -7.39 -10.87 1.94
C PHE A 47 -8.89 -10.90 2.20
N GLU A 48 -9.72 -10.91 1.16
CA GLU A 48 -11.18 -10.93 1.23
C GLU A 48 -11.77 -9.83 2.15
N TYR A 49 -11.14 -8.65 2.17
CA TYR A 49 -11.52 -7.52 3.03
C TYR A 49 -11.29 -6.17 2.35
N GLU A 50 -12.13 -5.17 2.64
CA GLU A 50 -12.01 -3.83 2.04
C GLU A 50 -10.74 -3.10 2.52
N ILE A 51 -9.81 -2.83 1.60
CA ILE A 51 -8.63 -2.02 1.87
C ILE A 51 -8.77 -0.67 1.16
N LYS A 52 -8.75 0.43 1.92
CA LYS A 52 -8.74 1.78 1.36
C LYS A 52 -7.37 2.09 0.77
N TYR A 53 -7.33 2.63 -0.44
CA TYR A 53 -6.05 2.97 -1.10
C TYR A 53 -5.17 3.94 -0.31
N ARG A 54 -5.77 4.88 0.44
CA ARG A 54 -5.04 5.76 1.36
C ARG A 54 -4.37 4.95 2.48
N SER A 55 -5.08 4.00 3.07
CA SER A 55 -4.51 3.13 4.12
C SER A 55 -3.32 2.32 3.62
N ALA A 56 -3.38 1.79 2.39
CA ALA A 56 -2.27 1.04 1.80
C ALA A 56 -1.04 1.94 1.50
N ARG A 57 -1.30 3.17 1.03
CA ARG A 57 -0.26 4.17 0.80
C ARG A 57 0.42 4.59 2.09
N ASP A 58 -0.37 5.05 3.07
CA ASP A 58 0.14 5.60 4.33
C ASP A 58 0.94 4.53 5.10
N HIS A 59 0.47 3.27 5.06
CA HIS A 59 1.19 2.14 5.67
C HIS A 59 2.52 1.85 4.97
N TYR A 60 2.56 1.87 3.63
CA TYR A 60 3.82 1.74 2.89
C TYR A 60 4.79 2.88 3.19
N GLU A 61 4.32 4.14 3.21
CA GLU A 61 5.15 5.30 3.54
C GLU A 61 5.74 5.15 4.95
N SER A 62 4.94 4.73 5.94
CA SER A 62 5.40 4.42 7.30
C SER A 62 6.47 3.32 7.34
N MET A 63 6.29 2.21 6.60
CA MET A 63 7.31 1.15 6.51
C MET A 63 8.63 1.66 5.91
N VAL A 64 8.57 2.52 4.89
CA VAL A 64 9.76 3.13 4.27
C VAL A 64 10.45 4.09 5.24
N GLU A 65 9.69 4.90 5.99
CA GLU A 65 10.24 5.80 7.00
C GLU A 65 10.94 5.01 8.13
N ALA A 66 10.29 3.96 8.65
CA ALA A 66 10.87 3.08 9.67
C ALA A 66 12.15 2.39 9.19
N PHE A 67 12.18 1.93 7.93
CA PHE A 67 13.39 1.36 7.34
C PHE A 67 14.52 2.39 7.26
N LYS A 68 14.21 3.63 6.85
CA LYS A 68 15.19 4.72 6.74
C LYS A 68 15.73 5.19 8.11
N SER A 69 14.90 5.16 9.15
CA SER A 69 15.30 5.59 10.51
C SER A 69 16.10 4.53 11.28
N THR A 70 16.26 3.33 10.72
CA THR A 70 17.05 2.24 11.31
C THR A 70 18.55 2.32 10.92
N ASN A 71 18.91 3.27 10.05
CA ASN A 71 20.29 3.60 9.65
C ASN A 71 20.70 4.98 10.18
#